data_AF-A0A7L4P0F4-F1
#
_entry.id   AF-A0A7L4P0F4-F1
#
_cell.length_a   1.000
_cell.length_b   1.000
_cell.length_c   1.000
_cell.angle_alpha   90.00
_cell.angle_beta   90.00
_cell.angle_gamma   90.00
#
_symmetry.space_group_name_H-M   'P 1'
#
loop_
_entity.id
_entity.type
_entity.pdbx_description
1 polymer ?
#
loop_
_entity_poly.entity_id
_entity_poly.type
_entity_poly.pdbx_seq_one_letter_code
_entity_poly.pdbx_strand_id
1 'polypeptide(L)'
;MESLEVVKLLFRDWKGSYRWLVFSLFLVVISVSGTLLIPYFSSFLINDGITAGNSDVMVRYGIYMLIMAVIVGICEFLNVAIAVSFSERSCHGLRSGAFAHIQSFSFGGLDKYSSSDLLVRLTTDIQNIKIGIQQTLLNVFKSPLLLIVSLFFLYITAPGLMWVAAILVVVECLILVVYLWFSTKAYEKKQVKYDRLNEVLRESMSGVRVVKAFVRQDLENQRFQQASEELRESALKPQYYYAFITPTLMMLVYLGSAGILYIGGTGLLQGTGLTLGGVTAAMTYLIMALIPITTLGYMIPFLTAAISSLGRVYEIINEETDIVNVENVNPVDTDK
;
A
#
# COMPACT_ATOMS: atom_id res chain seq x y z
N MET A 1 -11.59 18.62 0.59
CA MET A 1 -12.44 17.42 0.70
C MET A 1 -11.82 16.50 1.72
N GLU A 2 -12.52 16.27 2.84
CA GLU A 2 -12.06 15.32 3.86
C GLU A 2 -11.87 13.94 3.22
N SER A 3 -10.77 13.27 3.53
CA SER A 3 -10.45 11.91 3.03
C SER A 3 -11.61 10.91 3.24
N LEU A 4 -12.46 11.14 4.24
CA LEU A 4 -13.67 10.39 4.54
C LEU A 4 -14.79 10.52 3.49
N GLU A 5 -14.97 11.69 2.86
CA GLU A 5 -15.97 11.87 1.80
C GLU A 5 -15.56 11.14 0.52
N VAL A 6 -14.26 11.16 0.21
CA VAL A 6 -13.67 10.44 -0.92
C VAL A 6 -13.81 8.93 -0.76
N VAL A 7 -13.65 8.41 0.46
CA VAL A 7 -13.89 7.00 0.77
C VAL A 7 -15.38 6.66 0.65
N LYS A 8 -16.29 7.53 1.12
CA LYS A 8 -17.75 7.33 0.95
C LYS A 8 -18.16 7.30 -0.53
N LEU A 9 -17.50 8.08 -1.38
CA LEU A 9 -17.72 8.08 -2.83
C LEU A 9 -17.33 6.74 -3.46
N LEU A 10 -16.20 6.13 -3.07
CA LEU A 10 -15.85 4.75 -3.49
C LEU A 10 -16.96 3.76 -3.14
N PHE A 11 -17.49 3.82 -1.92
CA PHE A 11 -18.56 2.91 -1.50
C PHE A 11 -19.90 3.17 -2.18
N ARG A 12 -20.17 4.39 -2.69
CA ARG A 12 -21.42 4.76 -3.36
C ARG A 12 -21.57 4.07 -4.72
N ASP A 13 -20.51 4.04 -5.51
CA ASP A 13 -20.50 3.37 -6.83
C ASP A 13 -20.39 1.84 -6.70
N TRP A 14 -20.17 1.33 -5.48
CA TRP A 14 -20.00 -0.10 -5.18
C TRP A 14 -21.27 -0.82 -4.66
N LYS A 15 -22.46 -0.22 -4.79
CA LYS A 15 -23.74 -0.76 -4.24
C LYS A 15 -24.07 -2.21 -4.64
N GLY A 16 -23.46 -2.77 -5.70
CA GLY A 16 -23.63 -4.17 -6.11
C GLY A 16 -22.51 -5.13 -5.66
N SER A 17 -21.36 -4.65 -5.17
CA SER A 17 -20.16 -5.47 -4.96
C SER A 17 -19.78 -5.71 -3.49
N TYR A 18 -20.57 -5.20 -2.54
CA TYR A 18 -20.31 -5.38 -1.10
C TYR A 18 -20.17 -6.86 -0.69
N ARG A 19 -20.91 -7.77 -1.33
CA ARG A 19 -20.86 -9.21 -1.05
C ARG A 19 -19.47 -9.81 -1.32
N TRP A 20 -18.81 -9.36 -2.39
CA TRP A 20 -17.47 -9.81 -2.76
C TRP A 20 -16.40 -9.22 -1.82
N LEU A 21 -16.59 -8.00 -1.34
CA LEU A 21 -15.72 -7.38 -0.34
C LEU A 21 -15.80 -8.10 1.01
N VAL A 22 -17.00 -8.40 1.48
CA VAL A 22 -17.21 -9.18 2.72
C VAL A 22 -16.64 -10.58 2.57
N PHE A 23 -16.84 -11.22 1.42
CA PHE A 23 -16.26 -12.54 1.14
C PHE A 23 -14.72 -12.50 1.09
N SER A 24 -14.12 -11.47 0.48
CA SER A 24 -12.67 -11.26 0.50
C SER A 24 -12.16 -11.11 1.94
N LEU A 25 -12.79 -10.28 2.77
CA LEU A 25 -12.41 -10.12 4.18
C LEU A 25 -12.49 -11.44 4.95
N PHE A 26 -13.55 -12.23 4.71
CA PHE A 26 -13.69 -13.56 5.29
C PHE A 26 -12.54 -14.50 4.88
N LEU A 27 -12.14 -14.49 3.59
CA LEU A 27 -10.99 -15.25 3.12
C LEU A 27 -9.68 -14.78 3.77
N VAL A 28 -9.50 -13.47 4.01
CA VAL A 28 -8.32 -12.96 4.73
C VAL A 28 -8.28 -13.52 6.15
N VAL A 29 -9.41 -13.55 6.86
CA VAL A 29 -9.46 -14.07 8.23
C VAL A 29 -9.09 -15.55 8.27
N ILE A 30 -9.62 -16.36 7.35
CA ILE A 30 -9.24 -17.79 7.25
C ILE A 30 -7.77 -17.94 6.91
N SER A 31 -7.26 -17.19 5.93
CA SER A 31 -5.87 -17.25 5.51
C SER A 31 -4.91 -16.88 6.64
N VAL A 32 -5.14 -15.76 7.32
CA VAL A 32 -4.30 -15.31 8.44
C VAL A 32 -4.32 -16.32 9.58
N SER A 33 -5.51 -16.80 9.95
CA SER A 33 -5.65 -17.81 11.01
C SER A 33 -4.95 -19.11 10.64
N GLY A 34 -5.10 -19.56 9.39
CA GLY A 34 -4.47 -20.78 8.91
C GLY A 34 -2.95 -20.67 8.82
N THR A 35 -2.46 -19.52 8.39
CA THR A 35 -1.01 -19.22 8.32
C THR A 35 -0.39 -19.26 9.72
N LEU A 36 -1.10 -18.79 10.74
CA LEU A 36 -0.64 -18.78 12.13
C LEU A 36 -0.80 -20.12 12.86
N LEU A 37 -1.68 -21.00 12.37
CA LEU A 37 -1.77 -22.38 12.86
C LEU A 37 -0.59 -23.24 12.40
N ILE A 38 0.09 -22.89 11.31
CA ILE A 38 1.25 -23.67 10.82
C ILE A 38 2.40 -23.66 11.86
N PRO A 39 2.88 -22.51 12.38
CA PRO A 39 3.87 -22.51 13.47
C PRO A 39 3.37 -23.18 14.75
N TYR A 40 2.07 -23.10 15.04
CA TYR A 40 1.46 -23.77 16.19
C TYR A 40 1.62 -25.29 16.07
N PHE A 41 1.22 -25.88 14.95
CA PHE A 41 1.42 -27.31 14.70
C PHE A 41 2.90 -27.70 14.60
N SER A 42 3.74 -26.81 14.06
CA SER A 42 5.18 -27.02 14.05
C SER A 42 5.74 -27.15 15.47
N SER A 43 5.19 -26.43 16.46
CA SER A 43 5.63 -26.57 17.85
C SER A 43 5.36 -27.97 18.42
N PHE A 44 4.17 -28.54 18.18
CA PHE A 44 3.83 -29.91 18.61
C PHE A 44 4.64 -30.95 17.83
N LEU A 45 4.85 -30.73 16.53
CA LEU A 45 5.69 -31.61 15.72
C LEU A 45 7.11 -31.69 16.29
N ILE A 46 7.67 -30.57 16.73
CA ILE A 46 9.02 -30.52 17.33
C ILE A 46 9.02 -31.16 18.72
N ASN A 47 8.06 -30.82 19.57
CA ASN A 47 8.02 -31.29 20.95
C ASN A 47 7.68 -32.79 21.05
N ASP A 48 6.53 -33.17 20.50
CA ASP A 48 5.94 -34.49 20.67
C ASP A 48 6.35 -35.46 19.55
N GLY A 49 6.87 -34.95 18.43
CA GLY A 49 7.39 -35.74 17.33
C GLY A 49 8.90 -35.89 17.40
N ILE A 50 9.64 -34.81 17.13
CA ILE A 50 11.11 -34.83 17.02
C ILE A 50 11.77 -35.14 18.36
N THR A 51 11.43 -34.40 19.40
CA THR A 51 12.10 -34.55 20.70
C THR A 51 11.73 -35.87 21.38
N ALA A 52 10.49 -36.35 21.18
CA ALA A 52 10.02 -37.63 21.74
C ALA A 52 10.32 -38.86 20.85
N GLY A 53 10.86 -38.66 19.63
CA GLY A 53 11.15 -39.75 18.69
C GLY A 53 9.90 -40.45 18.12
N ASN A 54 8.74 -39.80 18.13
CA ASN A 54 7.47 -40.39 17.67
C ASN A 54 7.17 -40.02 16.22
N SER A 55 7.43 -40.96 15.30
CA SER A 55 7.20 -40.78 13.86
C SER A 55 5.74 -40.56 13.49
N ASP A 56 4.80 -41.16 14.23
CA ASP A 56 3.36 -41.05 13.92
C ASP A 56 2.87 -39.63 14.19
N VAL A 57 3.34 -39.03 15.29
CA VAL A 57 3.05 -37.63 15.63
C VAL A 57 3.66 -36.67 14.60
N MET A 58 4.88 -36.94 14.14
CA MET A 58 5.50 -36.14 13.07
C MET A 58 4.67 -36.15 11.79
N VAL A 59 4.28 -37.35 11.31
CA VAL A 59 3.51 -37.50 10.08
C VAL A 59 2.13 -36.85 10.24
N ARG A 60 1.47 -37.04 11.37
CA ARG A 60 0.14 -36.47 11.65
C ARG A 60 0.15 -34.94 11.61
N TYR A 61 1.05 -34.29 12.36
CA TYR A 61 1.14 -32.83 12.34
C TYR A 61 1.69 -32.30 11.01
N GLY A 62 2.58 -33.04 10.34
CA GLY A 62 3.03 -32.71 8.98
C GLY A 62 1.87 -32.69 7.97
N ILE A 63 0.96 -33.67 8.03
CA ILE A 63 -0.25 -33.70 7.21
C ILE A 63 -1.17 -32.52 7.57
N TYR A 64 -1.36 -32.21 8.85
CA TYR A 64 -2.16 -31.05 9.26
C TYR A 64 -1.58 -29.73 8.72
N MET A 65 -0.25 -29.55 8.80
CA MET A 65 0.43 -28.40 8.21
C MET A 65 0.24 -28.33 6.69
N LEU A 66 0.34 -29.47 5.99
CA LEU A 66 0.13 -29.53 4.53
C LEU A 66 -1.30 -29.16 4.14
N ILE A 67 -2.30 -29.72 4.84
CA ILE A 67 -3.71 -29.38 4.61
C ILE A 67 -3.95 -27.89 4.85
N MET A 68 -3.42 -27.33 5.94
CA MET A 68 -3.55 -25.90 6.21
C MET A 68 -2.85 -25.05 5.16
N ALA A 69 -1.66 -25.43 4.69
CA ALA A 69 -0.95 -24.72 3.63
C ALA A 69 -1.77 -24.69 2.33
N VAL A 70 -2.43 -25.79 1.97
CA VAL A 70 -3.32 -25.85 0.79
C VAL A 70 -4.54 -24.95 0.98
N ILE A 71 -5.19 -25.00 2.15
CA ILE A 71 -6.35 -24.13 2.45
C ILE A 71 -5.95 -22.66 2.37
N VAL A 72 -4.84 -22.27 3.01
CA VAL A 72 -4.30 -20.91 2.96
C VAL A 72 -4.00 -20.50 1.52
N GLY A 73 -3.34 -21.36 0.74
CA GLY A 73 -3.02 -21.10 -0.65
C GLY A 73 -4.26 -20.85 -1.51
N ILE A 74 -5.31 -21.66 -1.34
CA ILE A 74 -6.60 -21.47 -2.03
C ILE A 74 -7.26 -20.15 -1.60
N CYS A 75 -7.29 -19.86 -0.30
CA CYS A 75 -7.88 -18.62 0.21
C CYS A 75 -7.15 -17.37 -0.31
N GLU A 76 -5.81 -17.37 -0.31
CA GLU A 76 -4.99 -16.28 -0.86
C GLU A 76 -5.22 -16.13 -2.37
N PHE A 77 -5.21 -17.23 -3.13
CA PHE A 77 -5.46 -17.21 -4.57
C PHE A 77 -6.84 -16.60 -4.89
N LEU A 78 -7.89 -17.06 -4.21
CA LEU A 78 -9.24 -16.52 -4.37
C LEU A 78 -9.31 -15.05 -3.95
N ASN A 79 -8.63 -14.67 -2.88
CA ASN A 79 -8.59 -13.29 -2.42
C ASN A 79 -7.95 -12.37 -3.48
N VAL A 80 -6.80 -12.77 -4.03
CA VAL A 80 -6.13 -12.07 -5.13
C VAL A 80 -7.02 -11.99 -6.37
N ALA A 81 -7.67 -13.08 -6.77
CA ALA A 81 -8.57 -13.10 -7.91
C ALA A 81 -9.75 -12.12 -7.72
N ILE A 82 -10.34 -12.06 -6.52
CA ILE A 82 -11.40 -11.11 -6.18
C ILE A 82 -10.87 -9.68 -6.20
N ALA A 83 -9.73 -9.41 -5.57
CA ALA A 83 -9.15 -8.07 -5.50
C ALA A 83 -8.81 -7.52 -6.89
N VAL A 84 -8.19 -8.34 -7.74
CA VAL A 84 -7.88 -7.98 -9.14
C VAL A 84 -9.17 -7.72 -9.91
N SER A 85 -10.10 -8.68 -9.91
CA SER A 85 -11.38 -8.54 -10.63
C SER A 85 -12.16 -7.30 -10.20
N PHE A 86 -12.19 -7.03 -8.89
CA PHE A 86 -12.86 -5.88 -8.32
C PHE A 86 -12.20 -4.55 -8.71
N SER A 87 -10.86 -4.51 -8.64
CA SER A 87 -10.09 -3.32 -9.05
C SER A 87 -10.23 -3.01 -10.54
N GLU A 88 -10.27 -4.03 -11.40
CA GLU A 88 -10.44 -3.85 -12.85
C GLU A 88 -11.86 -3.41 -13.22
N ARG A 89 -12.88 -3.98 -12.57
CA ARG A 89 -14.27 -3.53 -12.77
C ARG A 89 -14.47 -2.09 -12.33
N SER A 90 -13.89 -1.70 -11.19
CA SER A 90 -13.92 -0.33 -10.71
C SER A 90 -13.21 0.62 -11.68
N CYS A 91 -12.02 0.22 -12.17
CA CYS A 91 -11.28 0.95 -13.20
C CYS A 91 -12.10 1.11 -14.49
N HIS A 92 -12.76 0.06 -14.95
CA HIS A 92 -13.60 0.11 -16.14
C HIS A 92 -14.78 1.07 -15.95
N GLY A 93 -15.51 0.97 -14.84
CA GLY A 93 -16.67 1.83 -14.56
C GLY A 93 -16.30 3.31 -14.42
N LEU A 94 -15.21 3.61 -13.71
CA LEU A 94 -14.71 4.98 -13.60
C LEU A 94 -14.28 5.53 -14.96
N ARG A 95 -13.57 4.73 -15.77
CA ARG A 95 -13.08 5.17 -17.08
C ARG A 95 -14.22 5.38 -18.07
N SER A 96 -15.17 4.45 -18.14
CA SER A 96 -16.31 4.55 -19.05
C SER A 96 -17.24 5.69 -18.64
N GLY A 97 -17.53 5.85 -17.34
CA GLY A 97 -18.34 6.94 -16.81
C GLY A 97 -17.70 8.31 -17.07
N ALA A 98 -16.42 8.47 -16.72
CA ALA A 98 -15.70 9.71 -17.00
C ALA A 98 -15.63 10.01 -18.50
N PHE A 99 -15.34 9.01 -19.34
CA PHE A 99 -15.28 9.19 -20.79
C PHE A 99 -16.63 9.53 -21.43
N ALA A 100 -17.72 8.94 -20.95
CA ALA A 100 -19.07 9.27 -21.41
C ALA A 100 -19.45 10.71 -21.02
N HIS A 101 -19.12 11.13 -19.81
CA HIS A 101 -19.40 12.49 -19.32
C HIS A 101 -18.54 13.55 -20.01
N ILE A 102 -17.28 13.26 -20.31
CA ILE A 102 -16.43 14.15 -21.11
C ILE A 102 -17.03 14.40 -22.50
N GLN A 103 -17.69 13.40 -23.09
CA GLN A 103 -18.33 13.56 -24.41
C GLN A 103 -19.58 14.43 -24.40
N SER A 104 -20.20 14.67 -23.24
CA SER A 104 -21.34 15.58 -23.11
C SER A 104 -20.93 17.03 -22.79
N PHE A 105 -19.63 17.32 -22.68
CA PHE A 105 -19.15 18.67 -22.42
C PHE A 105 -19.42 19.60 -23.61
N SER A 106 -19.84 20.82 -23.30
CA SER A 106 -19.87 21.92 -24.27
C SER A 106 -18.44 22.30 -24.67
N PHE A 107 -18.29 23.01 -25.80
CA PHE A 107 -17.01 23.59 -26.18
C PHE A 107 -16.43 24.50 -25.07
N GLY A 108 -17.26 25.13 -24.25
CA GLY A 108 -16.83 25.91 -23.07
C GLY A 108 -16.35 25.04 -21.89
N GLY A 109 -16.97 23.87 -21.66
CA GLY A 109 -16.47 22.89 -20.69
C GLY A 109 -15.12 22.28 -21.07
N LEU A 110 -14.85 22.16 -22.39
CA LEU A 110 -13.54 21.76 -22.93
C LEU A 110 -12.45 22.83 -22.78
N ASP A 111 -12.81 24.11 -22.66
CA ASP A 111 -11.85 25.18 -22.36
C ASP A 111 -11.39 25.15 -20.89
N LYS A 112 -12.21 24.59 -19.98
CA LYS A 112 -11.89 24.43 -18.56
C LYS A 112 -10.84 23.33 -18.31
N TYR A 113 -10.87 22.27 -19.12
CA TYR A 113 -9.98 21.10 -18.98
C TYR A 113 -9.23 20.82 -20.28
N SER A 114 -7.90 20.99 -20.26
CA SER A 114 -7.08 20.65 -21.44
C SER A 114 -7.19 19.16 -21.80
N SER A 115 -7.11 18.82 -23.09
CA SER A 115 -7.15 17.42 -23.54
C SER A 115 -6.06 16.56 -22.90
N SER A 116 -4.89 17.14 -22.61
CA SER A 116 -3.81 16.46 -21.88
C SER A 116 -4.18 16.15 -20.43
N ASP A 117 -4.86 17.05 -19.73
CA ASP A 117 -5.33 16.84 -18.35
C ASP A 117 -6.40 15.72 -18.30
N LEU A 118 -7.35 15.73 -19.23
CA LEU A 118 -8.36 14.69 -19.36
C LEU A 118 -7.74 13.31 -19.61
N LEU A 119 -6.70 13.23 -20.46
CA LEU A 119 -5.99 11.97 -20.70
C LEU A 119 -5.29 11.45 -19.44
N VAL A 120 -4.64 12.31 -18.66
CA VAL A 120 -3.99 11.91 -17.39
C VAL A 120 -5.04 11.38 -16.40
N ARG A 121 -6.18 12.06 -16.28
CA ARG A 121 -7.29 11.63 -15.43
C ARG A 121 -7.86 10.27 -15.86
N LEU A 122 -8.00 10.01 -17.16
CA LEU A 122 -8.49 8.72 -17.69
C LEU A 122 -7.47 7.57 -17.65
N THR A 123 -6.19 7.87 -17.46
CA THR A 123 -5.10 6.89 -17.49
C THR A 123 -4.41 6.75 -16.13
N THR A 124 -3.52 7.67 -15.80
CA THR A 124 -2.68 7.64 -14.59
C THR A 124 -3.51 7.68 -13.31
N ASP A 125 -4.51 8.56 -13.23
CA ASP A 125 -5.31 8.69 -12.00
C ASP A 125 -6.15 7.44 -11.75
N ILE A 126 -6.81 6.92 -12.78
CA ILE A 126 -7.55 5.65 -12.69
C ILE A 126 -6.63 4.49 -12.34
N GLN A 127 -5.40 4.46 -12.87
CA GLN A 127 -4.41 3.44 -12.51
C GLN A 127 -3.98 3.54 -11.03
N ASN A 128 -3.78 4.75 -10.51
CA ASN A 128 -3.48 4.97 -9.09
C ASN A 128 -4.64 4.49 -8.20
N ILE A 129 -5.89 4.79 -8.58
CA ILE A 129 -7.09 4.32 -7.88
C ILE A 129 -7.12 2.78 -7.86
N LYS A 130 -6.88 2.13 -9.02
CA LYS A 130 -6.81 0.67 -9.13
C LYS A 130 -5.76 0.07 -8.19
N ILE A 131 -4.55 0.60 -8.18
CA ILE A 131 -3.48 0.13 -7.30
C ILE A 131 -3.88 0.33 -5.83
N GLY A 132 -4.44 1.49 -5.47
CA GLY A 132 -4.91 1.76 -4.12
C GLY A 132 -5.98 0.77 -3.64
N ILE A 133 -6.94 0.42 -4.50
CA ILE A 133 -7.95 -0.60 -4.20
C ILE A 133 -7.29 -1.96 -3.95
N GLN A 134 -6.36 -2.39 -4.80
CA GLN A 134 -5.66 -3.67 -4.64
C GLN A 134 -4.87 -3.72 -3.33
N GLN A 135 -4.11 -2.67 -3.01
CA GLN A 135 -3.34 -2.60 -1.78
C GLN A 135 -4.24 -2.62 -0.54
N THR A 136 -5.40 -1.96 -0.62
CA THR A 136 -6.38 -1.94 0.47
C THR A 136 -6.91 -3.35 0.76
N LEU A 137 -7.35 -4.06 -0.27
CA LEU A 137 -7.95 -5.38 -0.13
C LEU A 137 -6.94 -6.45 0.28
N LEU A 138 -5.74 -6.41 -0.29
CA LEU A 138 -4.73 -7.45 -0.09
C LEU A 138 -3.95 -7.27 1.21
N ASN A 139 -3.69 -6.02 1.60
CA ASN A 139 -2.68 -5.77 2.62
C ASN A 139 -3.15 -4.87 3.77
N VAL A 140 -3.92 -3.81 3.51
CA VAL A 140 -4.34 -2.87 4.58
C VAL A 140 -5.21 -3.56 5.63
N PHE A 141 -6.14 -4.43 5.22
CA PHE A 141 -6.94 -5.22 6.17
C PHE A 141 -6.18 -6.41 6.76
N LYS A 142 -5.34 -7.06 5.96
CA LYS A 142 -4.57 -8.24 6.38
C LYS A 142 -3.51 -7.91 7.43
N SER A 143 -2.83 -6.78 7.30
CA SER A 143 -1.64 -6.48 8.11
C SER A 143 -1.94 -6.28 9.60
N PRO A 144 -2.95 -5.48 10.02
CA PRO A 144 -3.32 -5.35 11.43
C PRO A 144 -3.82 -6.66 12.02
N LEU A 145 -4.58 -7.45 11.23
CA LEU A 145 -5.07 -8.75 11.66
C LEU A 145 -3.90 -9.70 11.91
N LEU A 146 -2.95 -9.78 10.99
CA LEU A 146 -1.77 -10.63 11.12
C LEU A 146 -0.91 -10.21 12.32
N LEU A 147 -0.72 -8.91 12.56
CA LEU A 147 -0.04 -8.40 13.76
C LEU A 147 -0.72 -8.86 15.05
N ILE A 148 -2.02 -8.58 15.20
CA ILE A 148 -2.77 -8.86 16.43
C ILE A 148 -2.82 -10.36 16.71
N VAL A 149 -3.13 -11.16 15.68
CA VAL A 149 -3.28 -12.61 15.84
C VAL A 149 -1.91 -13.27 16.05
N SER A 150 -0.83 -12.78 15.43
CA SER A 150 0.54 -13.27 15.71
C SER A 150 0.94 -13.04 17.16
N LEU A 151 0.68 -11.84 17.70
CA LEU A 151 0.93 -11.52 19.10
C LEU A 151 0.10 -12.39 20.05
N PHE A 152 -1.15 -12.67 19.69
CA PHE A 152 -2.01 -13.58 20.44
C PHE A 152 -1.45 -15.01 20.50
N PHE A 153 -1.04 -15.59 19.36
CA PHE A 153 -0.44 -16.91 19.34
C PHE A 153 0.93 -16.95 20.03
N LEU A 154 1.72 -15.88 19.95
CA LEU A 154 2.96 -15.75 20.71
C LEU A 154 2.68 -15.81 22.22
N TYR A 155 1.66 -15.09 22.70
CA TYR A 155 1.27 -15.12 24.10
C TYR A 155 0.82 -16.51 24.56
N ILE A 156 0.10 -17.26 23.73
CA ILE A 156 -0.33 -18.64 24.05
C ILE A 156 0.86 -19.60 24.09
N THR A 157 1.77 -19.50 23.12
CA THR A 157 2.87 -20.47 22.95
C THR A 157 4.08 -20.20 23.84
N ALA A 158 4.40 -18.93 24.08
CA ALA A 158 5.54 -18.51 24.88
C ALA A 158 5.28 -17.17 25.60
N PRO A 159 4.40 -17.16 26.63
CA PRO A 159 4.02 -15.92 27.31
C PRO A 159 5.22 -15.17 27.91
N GLY A 160 6.25 -15.89 28.38
CA GLY A 160 7.48 -15.32 28.91
C GLY A 160 8.32 -14.53 27.90
N LEU A 161 8.04 -14.65 26.60
CA LEU A 161 8.71 -13.91 25.52
C LEU A 161 7.88 -12.74 24.98
N MET A 162 6.64 -12.57 25.45
CA MET A 162 5.72 -11.55 24.94
C MET A 162 6.26 -10.12 25.12
N TRP A 163 6.98 -9.86 26.22
CA TRP A 163 7.58 -8.54 26.48
C TRP A 163 8.64 -8.17 25.44
N VAL A 164 9.39 -9.15 24.90
CA VAL A 164 10.39 -8.92 23.85
C VAL A 164 9.69 -8.42 22.59
N ALA A 165 8.62 -9.11 22.19
CA ALA A 165 7.82 -8.71 21.04
C ALA A 165 7.15 -7.34 21.24
N ALA A 166 6.60 -7.07 22.42
CA ALA A 166 6.00 -5.77 22.73
C ALA A 166 6.99 -4.61 22.58
N ILE A 167 8.21 -4.76 23.11
CA ILE A 167 9.27 -3.75 22.95
C ILE A 167 9.62 -3.56 21.47
N LEU A 168 9.82 -4.65 20.73
CA LEU A 168 10.20 -4.58 19.32
C LEU A 168 9.12 -3.91 18.46
N VAL A 169 7.84 -4.24 18.69
CA VAL A 169 6.71 -3.60 18.00
C VAL A 169 6.68 -2.09 18.28
N VAL A 170 6.88 -1.68 19.53
CA VAL A 170 6.93 -0.25 19.90
C VAL A 170 8.13 0.45 19.23
N VAL A 171 9.31 -0.17 19.25
CA VAL A 171 10.51 0.37 18.61
C VAL A 171 10.32 0.48 17.09
N GLU A 172 9.75 -0.54 16.44
CA GLU A 172 9.48 -0.52 15.00
C GLU A 172 8.51 0.60 14.62
N CYS A 173 7.41 0.74 15.35
CA CYS A 173 6.45 1.82 15.17
C CYS A 173 7.12 3.20 15.34
N LEU A 174 7.99 3.36 16.35
CA LEU A 174 8.73 4.61 16.57
C LEU A 174 9.65 4.93 15.38
N ILE A 175 10.41 3.94 14.89
CA ILE A 175 11.28 4.11 13.72
C ILE A 175 10.47 4.52 12.49
N LEU A 176 9.31 3.91 12.25
CA LEU A 176 8.45 4.26 11.12
C LEU A 176 7.89 5.67 11.25
N VAL A 177 7.43 6.09 12.43
CA VAL A 177 6.94 7.47 12.66
C VAL A 177 8.06 8.48 12.42
N VAL A 178 9.26 8.22 12.95
CA VAL A 178 10.44 9.06 12.74
C VAL A 178 10.79 9.12 11.25
N TYR A 179 10.86 7.98 10.57
CA TYR A 179 11.11 7.88 9.14
C TYR A 179 10.11 8.72 8.33
N LEU A 180 8.81 8.54 8.58
CA LEU A 180 7.76 9.28 7.88
C LEU A 180 7.91 10.79 8.08
N TRP A 181 8.17 11.24 9.31
CA TRP A 181 8.34 12.66 9.61
C TRP A 181 9.53 13.28 8.88
N PHE A 182 10.69 12.64 8.93
CA PHE A 182 11.89 13.14 8.25
C PHE A 182 11.80 13.02 6.73
N SER A 183 11.23 11.92 6.24
CA SER A 183 11.07 11.64 4.82
C SER A 183 10.14 12.65 4.18
N THR A 184 8.94 12.88 4.74
CA THR A 184 7.97 13.86 4.20
C THR A 184 8.61 15.25 4.07
N LYS A 185 9.29 15.74 5.12
CA LYS A 185 9.97 17.05 5.06
C LYS A 185 11.09 17.10 4.01
N ALA A 186 11.80 16.00 3.79
CA ALA A 186 12.85 15.95 2.77
C ALA A 186 12.26 15.91 1.35
N TYR A 187 11.16 15.19 1.14
CA TYR A 187 10.42 15.19 -0.13
C TYR A 187 9.81 16.56 -0.45
N GLU A 188 9.26 17.28 0.53
CA GLU A 188 8.79 18.66 0.35
C GLU A 188 9.91 19.59 -0.12
N LYS A 189 11.09 19.53 0.52
CA LYS A 189 12.26 20.33 0.09
C LYS A 189 12.74 19.98 -1.31
N LYS A 190 12.76 18.69 -1.65
CA LYS A 190 13.08 18.21 -3.00
C LYS A 190 12.08 18.78 -4.01
N GLN A 191 10.79 18.79 -3.68
CA GLN A 191 9.73 19.30 -4.56
C GLN A 191 9.94 20.78 -4.88
N VAL A 192 10.25 21.62 -3.90
CA VAL A 192 10.53 23.05 -4.13
C VAL A 192 11.70 23.26 -5.10
N LYS A 193 12.78 22.47 -4.98
CA LYS A 193 13.92 22.55 -5.92
C LYS A 193 13.58 22.03 -7.31
N TYR A 194 12.73 21.01 -7.39
CA TYR A 194 12.24 20.49 -8.66
C TYR A 194 11.38 21.53 -9.40
N ASP A 195 10.51 22.21 -8.68
CA ASP A 195 9.67 23.29 -9.23
C ASP A 195 10.54 24.45 -9.74
N ARG A 196 11.60 24.83 -9.00
CA ARG A 196 12.56 25.85 -9.43
C ARG A 196 13.31 25.48 -10.71
N LEU A 197 13.76 24.23 -10.84
CA LEU A 197 14.41 23.75 -12.06
C LEU A 197 13.47 23.88 -13.27
N ASN A 198 12.20 23.48 -13.09
CA ASN A 198 11.17 23.58 -14.13
C ASN A 198 10.83 25.03 -14.48
N GLU A 199 10.86 25.94 -13.51
CA GLU A 199 10.69 27.38 -13.74
C GLU A 199 11.82 27.93 -14.63
N VAL A 200 13.09 27.66 -14.29
CA VAL A 200 14.26 28.09 -15.09
C VAL A 200 14.19 27.55 -16.52
N LEU A 201 13.81 26.27 -16.67
CA LEU A 201 13.64 25.64 -17.98
C LEU A 201 12.54 26.33 -18.78
N ARG A 202 11.39 26.62 -18.15
CA ARG A 202 10.25 27.27 -18.79
C ARG A 202 10.59 28.70 -19.25
N GLU A 203 11.22 29.50 -18.39
CA GLU A 203 11.70 30.84 -18.74
C GLU A 203 12.66 30.80 -19.93
N SER A 204 13.63 29.88 -19.91
CA SER A 204 14.62 29.72 -20.99
C SER A 204 13.97 29.35 -22.32
N MET A 205 12.98 28.47 -22.30
CA MET A 205 12.29 28.01 -23.51
C MET A 205 11.33 29.07 -24.06
N SER A 206 10.55 29.72 -23.19
CA SER A 206 9.67 30.83 -23.59
C SER A 206 10.46 32.03 -24.11
N GLY A 207 11.62 32.31 -23.51
CA GLY A 207 12.54 33.40 -23.87
C GLY A 207 13.59 33.04 -24.92
N VAL A 208 13.53 31.87 -25.57
CA VAL A 208 14.65 31.36 -26.39
C VAL A 208 15.12 32.32 -27.49
N ARG A 209 14.19 33.10 -28.08
CA ARG A 209 14.53 34.12 -29.10
C ARG A 209 15.35 35.27 -28.50
N VAL A 210 15.02 35.70 -27.28
CA VAL A 210 15.76 36.74 -26.53
C VAL A 210 17.13 36.22 -26.14
N VAL A 211 17.22 35.00 -25.61
CA VAL A 211 18.50 34.36 -25.26
C VAL A 211 19.43 34.30 -26.47
N LYS A 212 18.91 33.91 -27.65
CA LYS A 212 19.69 33.88 -28.91
C LYS A 212 20.05 35.28 -29.41
N ALA A 213 19.13 36.24 -29.34
CA ALA A 213 19.37 37.61 -29.80
C ALA A 213 20.48 38.31 -29.00
N PHE A 214 20.60 38.00 -27.70
CA PHE A 214 21.63 38.55 -26.82
C PHE A 214 22.83 37.62 -26.58
N VAL A 215 22.89 36.47 -27.27
CA VAL A 215 23.97 35.46 -27.13
C VAL A 215 24.21 35.06 -25.66
N ARG A 216 23.13 34.77 -24.92
CA ARG A 216 23.16 34.45 -23.47
C ARG A 216 23.00 32.96 -23.16
N GLN A 217 23.24 32.06 -24.12
CA GLN A 217 23.08 30.62 -23.93
C GLN A 217 23.92 30.09 -22.75
N ASP A 218 25.17 30.53 -22.62
CA ASP A 218 26.05 30.08 -21.53
C ASP A 218 25.55 30.52 -20.15
N LEU A 219 24.94 31.71 -20.06
CA LEU A 219 24.34 32.20 -18.81
C LEU A 219 23.13 31.35 -18.40
N GLU A 220 22.25 31.03 -19.35
CA GLU A 220 21.09 30.18 -19.07
C GLU A 220 21.51 28.74 -18.75
N ASN A 221 22.54 28.21 -19.42
CA ASN A 221 23.11 26.90 -19.09
C ASN A 221 23.66 26.89 -17.65
N GLN A 222 24.34 27.95 -17.21
CA GLN A 222 24.81 28.08 -15.83
C GLN A 222 23.65 28.14 -14.83
N ARG A 223 22.60 28.93 -15.11
CA ARG A 223 21.38 29.00 -14.27
C ARG A 223 20.71 27.63 -14.15
N PHE A 224 20.57 26.92 -15.26
CA PHE A 224 20.01 25.58 -15.29
C PHE A 224 20.88 24.58 -14.52
N GLN A 225 22.20 24.63 -14.72
CA GLN A 225 23.15 23.75 -14.03
C GLN A 225 23.13 23.98 -12.52
N GLN A 226 23.05 25.23 -12.06
CA GLN A 226 22.90 25.55 -10.64
C GLN A 226 21.59 24.99 -10.06
N ALA A 227 20.46 25.22 -10.73
CA ALA A 227 19.17 24.69 -10.27
C ALA A 227 19.15 23.14 -10.27
N SER A 228 19.81 22.51 -11.25
CA SER A 228 19.94 21.06 -11.34
C SER A 228 20.77 20.50 -10.19
N GLU A 229 21.86 21.18 -9.83
CA GLU A 229 22.73 20.77 -8.72
C GLU A 229 22.02 20.92 -7.37
N GLU A 230 21.28 22.01 -7.14
CA GLU A 230 20.45 22.19 -5.94
C GLU A 230 19.36 21.11 -5.84
N LEU A 231 18.75 20.72 -6.97
CA LEU A 231 17.82 19.59 -7.02
C LEU A 231 18.54 18.28 -6.68
N ARG A 232 19.72 18.02 -7.27
CA ARG A 232 20.52 16.83 -7.02
C ARG A 232 20.82 16.67 -5.53
N GLU A 233 21.32 17.71 -4.89
CA GLU A 233 21.64 17.69 -3.45
C GLU A 233 20.41 17.46 -2.57
N SER A 234 19.29 18.12 -2.89
CA SER A 234 18.04 17.95 -2.13
C SER A 234 17.40 16.57 -2.35
N ALA A 235 17.61 15.95 -3.52
CA ALA A 235 17.09 14.62 -3.85
C ALA A 235 17.84 13.47 -3.17
N LEU A 236 19.09 13.66 -2.75
CA LEU A 236 19.88 12.62 -2.09
C LEU A 236 19.35 12.26 -0.69
N LYS A 237 18.95 13.25 0.11
CA LYS A 237 18.45 13.03 1.49
C LYS A 237 17.27 12.05 1.59
N PRO A 238 16.15 12.23 0.87
CA PRO A 238 15.05 11.27 0.93
C PRO A 238 15.48 9.88 0.42
N GLN A 239 16.40 9.82 -0.54
CA GLN A 239 16.94 8.56 -1.04
C GLN A 239 17.77 7.82 0.01
N TYR A 240 18.57 8.53 0.82
CA TYR A 240 19.27 7.92 1.95
C TYR A 240 18.28 7.37 2.99
N TYR A 241 17.24 8.12 3.36
CA TYR A 241 16.23 7.62 4.29
C TYR A 241 15.56 6.34 3.77
N TYR A 242 15.21 6.31 2.48
CA TYR A 242 14.66 5.13 1.84
C TYR A 242 15.66 3.95 1.78
N ALA A 243 16.95 4.23 1.55
CA ALA A 243 17.97 3.19 1.53
C ALA A 243 18.22 2.56 2.91
N PHE A 244 18.05 3.32 4.00
CA PHE A 244 18.29 2.84 5.36
C PHE A 244 17.06 2.23 6.04
N ILE A 245 15.83 2.58 5.65
CA ILE A 245 14.64 2.11 6.36
C ILE A 245 14.48 0.58 6.27
N THR A 246 14.59 -0.01 5.07
CA THR A 246 14.41 -1.46 4.90
C THR A 246 15.47 -2.28 5.66
N PRO A 247 16.79 -1.98 5.56
CA PRO A 247 17.80 -2.66 6.36
C PRO A 247 17.60 -2.49 7.86
N THR A 248 17.18 -1.31 8.32
CA THR A 248 16.93 -1.04 9.75
C THR A 248 15.80 -1.90 10.29
N LEU A 249 14.68 -1.99 9.56
CA LEU A 249 13.53 -2.80 9.95
C LEU A 249 13.89 -4.31 9.92
N MET A 250 14.60 -4.78 8.90
CA MET A 250 15.08 -6.17 8.86
C MET A 250 16.08 -6.49 9.97
N MET A 251 16.96 -5.55 10.31
CA MET A 251 17.88 -5.69 11.45
C MET A 251 17.12 -5.85 12.76
N LEU A 252 16.03 -5.11 12.99
CA LEU A 252 15.16 -5.31 14.15
C LEU A 252 14.55 -6.72 14.19
N VAL A 253 14.08 -7.23 13.05
CA VAL A 253 13.52 -8.59 12.96
C VAL A 253 14.57 -9.64 13.34
N TYR A 254 15.80 -9.51 12.82
CA TYR A 254 16.89 -10.45 13.13
C TYR A 254 17.40 -10.32 14.57
N LEU A 255 17.58 -9.10 15.08
CA LEU A 255 17.95 -8.86 16.48
C LEU A 255 16.89 -9.38 17.43
N GLY A 256 15.62 -9.19 17.11
CA GLY A 256 14.51 -9.71 17.88
C GLY A 256 14.45 -11.23 17.87
N SER A 257 14.67 -11.85 16.70
CA SER A 257 14.77 -13.31 16.57
C SER A 257 15.94 -13.88 17.37
N ALA A 258 17.11 -13.23 17.32
CA ALA A 258 18.27 -13.60 18.12
C ALA A 258 18.02 -13.41 19.63
N GLY A 259 17.32 -12.33 20.02
CA GLY A 259 16.91 -12.08 21.40
C GLY A 259 15.95 -13.13 21.93
N ILE A 260 14.93 -13.49 21.15
CA ILE A 260 14.01 -14.61 21.47
C ILE A 260 14.79 -15.92 21.58
N LEU A 261 15.71 -16.21 20.66
CA LEU A 261 16.49 -17.43 20.71
C LEU A 261 17.37 -17.49 21.97
N TYR A 262 18.02 -16.39 22.33
CA TYR A 262 18.86 -16.31 23.53
C TYR A 262 18.04 -16.44 24.82
N ILE A 263 16.97 -15.66 24.96
CA ILE A 263 16.13 -15.66 26.17
C ILE A 263 15.30 -16.95 26.27
N GLY A 264 14.70 -17.37 25.16
CA GLY A 264 13.91 -18.60 25.08
C GLY A 264 14.77 -19.85 25.25
N GLY A 265 15.96 -19.88 24.64
CA GLY A 265 16.92 -20.97 24.78
C GLY A 265 17.49 -21.08 26.20
N THR A 266 17.80 -19.95 26.85
CA THR A 266 18.20 -19.97 28.27
C THR A 266 17.05 -20.39 29.18
N GLY A 267 15.82 -19.96 28.92
CA GLY A 267 14.62 -20.41 29.65
C GLY A 267 14.35 -21.91 29.50
N LEU A 268 14.56 -22.46 28.29
CA LEU A 268 14.50 -23.90 28.03
C LEU A 268 15.52 -24.67 28.90
N LEU A 269 16.77 -24.20 28.95
CA LEU A 269 17.83 -24.82 29.77
C LEU A 269 17.57 -24.71 31.27
N GLN A 270 16.90 -23.64 31.70
CA GLN A 270 16.52 -23.41 33.10
C GLN A 270 15.25 -24.14 33.53
N GLY A 271 14.56 -24.83 32.60
CA GLY A 271 13.37 -25.61 32.90
C GLY A 271 12.13 -24.77 33.24
N THR A 272 12.02 -23.55 32.72
CA THR A 272 10.90 -22.62 33.03
C THR A 272 9.56 -23.02 32.38
N GLY A 273 9.43 -24.24 31.84
CA GLY A 273 8.27 -24.71 31.08
C GLY A 273 8.24 -24.27 29.60
N LEU A 274 9.28 -23.56 29.14
CA LEU A 274 9.49 -23.27 27.71
C LEU A 274 9.93 -24.56 27.00
N THR A 275 9.34 -24.81 25.82
CA THR A 275 9.67 -25.98 24.99
C THR A 275 10.43 -25.54 23.74
N LEU A 276 11.22 -26.44 23.14
CA LEU A 276 11.96 -26.13 21.92
C LEU A 276 11.01 -25.68 20.79
N GLY A 277 9.90 -26.39 20.61
CA GLY A 277 8.86 -26.03 19.66
C GLY A 277 8.20 -24.69 19.96
N GLY A 278 8.03 -24.35 21.24
CA GLY A 278 7.51 -23.05 21.68
C GLY A 278 8.43 -21.89 21.31
N VAL A 279 9.74 -22.04 21.51
CA VAL A 279 10.74 -21.03 21.13
C VAL A 279 10.78 -20.84 19.61
N THR A 280 10.77 -21.92 18.83
CA THR A 280 10.76 -21.83 17.35
C THR A 280 9.49 -21.20 16.81
N ALA A 281 8.33 -21.52 17.39
CA ALA A 281 7.06 -20.90 17.03
C ALA A 281 7.06 -19.41 17.41
N ALA A 282 7.56 -19.07 18.61
CA ALA A 282 7.67 -17.69 19.07
C ALA A 282 8.53 -16.81 18.15
N MET A 283 9.67 -17.32 17.66
CA MET A 283 10.48 -16.61 16.66
C MET A 283 9.67 -16.34 15.38
N THR A 284 8.92 -17.34 14.91
CA THR A 284 8.11 -17.22 13.70
C THR A 284 6.98 -16.21 13.88
N TYR A 285 6.28 -16.25 15.01
CA TYR A 285 5.25 -15.26 15.34
C TYR A 285 5.79 -13.85 15.49
N LEU A 286 7.00 -13.68 16.03
CA LEU A 286 7.65 -12.37 16.07
C LEU A 286 7.85 -11.82 14.66
N ILE A 287 8.42 -12.62 13.75
CA ILE A 287 8.62 -12.21 12.35
C ILE A 287 7.29 -11.85 11.70
N MET A 288 6.24 -12.66 11.90
CA MET A 288 4.89 -12.42 11.40
C MET A 288 4.20 -11.21 12.04
N ALA A 289 4.61 -10.79 13.24
CA ALA A 289 4.12 -9.58 13.88
C ALA A 289 4.80 -8.31 13.32
N LEU A 290 6.11 -8.37 13.03
CA LEU A 290 6.88 -7.19 12.60
C LEU A 290 6.72 -6.87 11.10
N ILE A 291 6.79 -7.88 10.21
CA ILE A 291 6.68 -7.68 8.74
C ILE A 291 5.42 -6.87 8.32
N PRO A 292 4.22 -7.11 8.89
CA PRO A 292 3.03 -6.35 8.52
C PRO A 292 3.11 -4.86 8.85
N ILE A 293 3.82 -4.48 9.92
CA ILE A 293 4.01 -3.07 10.32
C ILE A 293 4.82 -2.35 9.24
N THR A 294 5.95 -2.93 8.85
CA THR A 294 6.76 -2.49 7.71
C THR A 294 5.92 -2.35 6.44
N THR A 295 5.09 -3.36 6.15
CA THR A 295 4.23 -3.42 4.96
C THR A 295 3.21 -2.27 4.92
N LEU A 296 2.57 -1.95 6.04
CA LEU A 296 1.65 -0.81 6.16
C LEU A 296 2.35 0.53 5.89
N GLY A 297 3.59 0.69 6.35
CA GLY A 297 4.39 1.89 6.10
C GLY A 297 4.58 2.16 4.61
N TYR A 298 4.86 1.13 3.81
CA TYR A 298 5.02 1.26 2.36
C TYR A 298 3.73 1.54 1.59
N MET A 299 2.56 1.36 2.21
CA MET A 299 1.27 1.54 1.53
C MET A 299 0.77 2.97 1.53
N ILE A 300 1.27 3.81 2.46
CA ILE A 300 0.83 5.19 2.61
C ILE A 300 0.89 5.96 1.28
N PRO A 301 2.01 5.95 0.51
CA PRO A 301 2.09 6.70 -0.74
C PRO A 301 1.06 6.23 -1.79
N PHE A 302 0.81 4.92 -1.87
CA PHE A 302 -0.19 4.37 -2.80
C PHE A 302 -1.61 4.79 -2.42
N LEU A 303 -1.93 4.79 -1.13
CA LEU A 303 -3.24 5.25 -0.64
C LEU A 303 -3.42 6.75 -0.86
N THR A 304 -2.40 7.56 -0.58
CA THR A 304 -2.45 9.01 -0.83
C THR A 304 -2.61 9.32 -2.31
N ALA A 305 -1.87 8.64 -3.18
CA ALA A 305 -1.98 8.79 -4.62
C ALA A 305 -3.38 8.39 -5.12
N ALA A 306 -3.93 7.28 -4.63
CA ALA A 306 -5.27 6.82 -4.99
C ALA A 306 -6.35 7.81 -4.57
N ILE A 307 -6.30 8.32 -3.33
CA ILE A 307 -7.27 9.29 -2.81
C ILE A 307 -7.22 10.61 -3.59
N SER A 308 -6.02 11.12 -3.87
CA SER A 308 -5.84 12.36 -4.65
C SER A 308 -6.34 12.19 -6.10
N SER A 309 -6.02 11.05 -6.73
CA SER A 309 -6.45 10.71 -8.08
C SER A 309 -7.97 10.55 -8.17
N LEU A 310 -8.58 9.94 -7.15
CA LEU A 310 -10.01 9.78 -7.07
C LEU A 310 -10.76 11.12 -6.99
N GLY A 311 -10.24 12.07 -6.20
CA GLY A 311 -10.78 13.43 -6.14
C GLY A 311 -10.83 14.08 -7.54
N ARG A 312 -9.71 14.03 -8.28
CA ARG A 312 -9.63 14.58 -9.65
C ARG A 312 -10.57 13.88 -10.64
N VAL A 313 -10.75 12.57 -10.54
CA VAL A 313 -11.68 11.85 -11.43
C VAL A 313 -13.13 12.23 -11.11
N TYR A 314 -13.50 12.36 -9.84
CA TYR A 314 -14.85 12.79 -9.45
C TYR A 314 -15.16 14.24 -9.77
N GLU A 315 -14.16 15.14 -9.80
CA GLU A 315 -14.35 16.50 -10.31
C GLU A 315 -14.88 16.49 -11.74
N ILE A 316 -14.38 15.61 -12.61
CA ILE A 316 -14.93 15.46 -13.97
C ILE A 316 -16.35 14.90 -13.90
N ILE A 317 -16.54 13.77 -13.22
CA ILE A 317 -17.82 13.04 -13.23
C ILE A 317 -18.97 13.88 -12.65
N ASN A 318 -18.67 14.76 -11.69
CA ASN A 318 -19.66 15.63 -11.05
C ASN A 318 -19.70 17.05 -11.64
N GLU A 319 -18.93 17.35 -12.69
CA GLU A 319 -19.02 18.65 -13.37
C GLU A 319 -20.42 18.80 -13.98
N GLU A 320 -21.10 19.91 -13.69
CA GLU A 320 -22.40 20.20 -14.31
C GLU A 320 -22.21 20.46 -15.81
N THR A 321 -22.91 19.70 -16.65
CA THR A 321 -22.83 19.84 -18.10
C THR A 321 -23.76 20.96 -18.56
N ASP A 322 -23.23 21.96 -19.28
CA ASP A 322 -24.04 23.05 -19.86
C ASP A 322 -25.03 22.56 -20.93
N ILE A 323 -24.80 21.39 -21.54
CA ILE A 323 -25.69 20.81 -22.55
C ILE A 323 -26.77 19.99 -21.86
N VAL A 324 -27.93 20.60 -21.61
CA VAL A 324 -29.15 19.86 -21.27
C VAL A 324 -29.64 19.15 -22.54
N ASN A 325 -29.58 17.83 -22.55
CA ASN A 325 -30.17 17.04 -23.62
C ASN A 325 -31.70 17.15 -23.52
N VAL A 326 -32.31 18.04 -24.32
CA VAL A 326 -33.76 18.22 -24.32
C VAL A 326 -34.38 17.00 -25.02
N GLU A 327 -34.83 16.02 -24.25
CA GLU A 327 -35.44 14.77 -24.73
C GLU A 327 -36.81 14.96 -25.44
N ASN A 328 -37.24 16.19 -25.72
CA ASN A 328 -38.47 16.49 -26.46
C ASN A 328 -38.33 17.75 -27.30
N VAL A 329 -37.58 17.66 -28.40
CA VAL A 329 -37.77 18.60 -29.51
C VAL A 329 -38.90 18.02 -30.36
N ASN A 330 -40.11 18.56 -30.20
CA ASN A 330 -41.19 18.30 -31.16
C ASN A 330 -40.66 18.59 -32.57
N PRO A 331 -40.91 17.72 -33.56
CA PRO A 331 -40.45 17.96 -34.92
C PRO A 331 -40.95 19.33 -35.36
N VAL A 332 -40.02 20.17 -35.82
CA VAL A 332 -40.33 21.46 -36.42
C VAL A 332 -41.22 21.15 -37.63
N ASP A 333 -42.46 21.63 -37.58
CA ASP A 333 -43.41 21.54 -38.68
C ASP A 333 -42.84 22.34 -39.86
N THR A 334 -42.36 21.64 -40.88
CA THR A 334 -41.72 22.23 -42.07
C THR A 334 -42.72 22.58 -43.18
N ASP A 335 -44.00 22.82 -42.86
CA ASP A 335 -44.98 23.31 -43.83
C ASP A 335 -45.53 24.69 -43.44
N LYS A 336 -44.81 25.76 -43.83
CA LYS A 336 -45.37 27.06 -44.21
C LYS A 336 -44.52 27.78 -45.25
#